data_AF-A0A5C9CMD8-F1
#
_entry.id   AF-A0A5C9CMD8-F1
#
_cell.length_a   1.000
_cell.length_b   1.000
_cell.length_c   1.000
_cell.angle_alpha   90.00
_cell.angle_beta   90.00
_cell.angle_gamma   90.00
#
_symmetry.space_group_name_H-M   'P 1'
#
loop_
_entity.id
_entity.type
_entity.pdbx_description
1 polymer ?
#
loop_
_entity_poly.entity_id
_entity_poly.type
_entity_poly.pdbx_seq_one_letter_code
_entity_poly.pdbx_strand_id
1 'polypeptide(L)'
;MRWFSVFVGVVSLLPASMTFGQSRDPRTPVCACGVDHSLRFASSDARFFSQTEPTHRSIVADPFFSSRGVPAPVTKHSVARVEHLEPTPVRAIADCAPLQISIPEGLLNRLLTEDRSEIAPVRDVIAKADVIGRQQTSTRVVVDLKPSADDAELHLVLTGAVHSNTVGVTSQAAVKTLGRHDVLAIKPVMFDGYQITTKRPQVWVDVHNEHVDAATAFDGTLFGGMARNTAIKTANKQKKQVDAETAEHLVAQLGPQFNRDADRQLAQFNREWRDSLRSRFGDLWPRQMSARSTDSELVLSAAWADAPEMNWNEVNKTGSSGTRTIDNDAVKVWLHESVVNAWLRKLDLGGKTMTEAELRGVLE
;
A
#
# COMPACT_ATOMS: atom_id res chain seq x y z
N MET A 1 6.09 27.42 -5.81
CA MET A 1 4.78 27.30 -5.13
C MET A 1 3.69 27.16 -6.18
N ARG A 2 2.67 26.33 -5.92
CA ARG A 2 1.69 25.70 -6.83
C ARG A 2 2.15 24.37 -7.38
N TRP A 3 1.45 23.29 -7.02
CA TRP A 3 0.74 22.40 -7.95
C TRP A 3 -0.52 21.85 -7.26
N PHE A 4 -1.67 22.17 -7.84
CA PHE A 4 -2.95 21.48 -7.68
C PHE A 4 -3.05 20.56 -8.89
N SER A 5 -3.42 19.29 -8.71
CA SER A 5 -4.12 18.54 -9.74
C SER A 5 -4.98 17.46 -9.09
N VAL A 6 -6.26 17.73 -9.18
CA VAL A 6 -7.42 16.91 -8.89
C VAL A 6 -7.52 15.85 -9.99
N PHE A 7 -7.56 14.57 -9.63
CA PHE A 7 -8.08 13.53 -10.52
C PHE A 7 -9.49 13.16 -10.08
N VAL A 8 -10.46 13.89 -10.64
CA VAL A 8 -11.84 13.42 -10.77
C VAL A 8 -11.88 12.65 -12.09
N GLY A 9 -11.92 11.32 -12.00
CA GLY A 9 -12.24 10.47 -13.13
C GLY A 9 -13.70 10.64 -13.51
N VAL A 10 -13.93 11.32 -14.63
CA VAL A 10 -15.21 11.35 -15.35
C VAL A 10 -15.31 10.05 -16.14
N VAL A 11 -16.33 9.24 -15.85
CA VAL A 11 -16.77 8.16 -16.74
C VAL A 11 -17.54 8.83 -17.88
N SER A 12 -16.88 8.99 -19.02
CA SER A 12 -17.51 9.47 -20.25
C SER A 12 -18.20 8.31 -20.97
N LEU A 13 -19.52 8.31 -20.97
CA LEU A 13 -20.36 7.51 -21.86
C LEU A 13 -20.23 8.06 -23.29
N LEU A 14 -19.84 7.21 -24.24
CA LEU A 14 -20.03 7.43 -25.67
C LEU A 14 -21.08 6.43 -26.19
N PRO A 15 -21.91 6.82 -27.18
CA PRO A 15 -23.08 6.05 -27.60
C PRO A 15 -22.68 4.92 -28.54
N ALA A 16 -23.05 3.68 -28.19
CA ALA A 16 -23.03 2.57 -29.12
C ALA A 16 -24.37 2.51 -29.87
N SER A 17 -24.33 2.79 -31.16
CA SER A 17 -25.42 2.58 -32.11
C SER A 17 -25.71 1.08 -32.26
N MET A 18 -26.89 0.63 -31.82
CA MET A 18 -27.40 -0.72 -32.09
C MET A 18 -27.82 -0.83 -33.56
N THR A 19 -27.28 -1.81 -34.28
CA THR A 19 -27.85 -2.27 -35.56
C THR A 19 -28.40 -3.68 -35.36
N PHE A 20 -29.70 -3.84 -35.57
CA PHE A 20 -30.40 -5.11 -35.54
C PHE A 20 -30.13 -5.89 -36.84
N GLY A 21 -29.64 -7.13 -36.73
CA GLY A 21 -29.47 -8.07 -37.85
C GLY A 21 -30.05 -9.43 -37.47
N GLN A 22 -31.06 -9.87 -38.22
CA GLN A 22 -31.86 -11.08 -38.00
C GLN A 22 -31.15 -12.39 -38.42
N SER A 23 -31.36 -13.44 -37.61
CA SER A 23 -31.89 -14.78 -37.98
C SER A 23 -31.04 -15.90 -38.66
N ARG A 24 -31.14 -17.11 -38.02
CA ARG A 24 -31.03 -18.53 -38.50
C ARG A 24 -29.62 -19.09 -38.77
N ASP A 25 -29.23 -20.34 -38.47
CA ASP A 25 -29.84 -21.61 -38.01
C ASP A 25 -28.70 -22.53 -37.46
N PRO A 26 -28.94 -23.60 -36.67
CA PRO A 26 -27.92 -24.34 -35.91
C PRO A 26 -27.55 -25.71 -36.49
N ARG A 27 -26.25 -26.09 -36.47
CA ARG A 27 -25.79 -27.51 -36.47
C ARG A 27 -24.43 -27.68 -35.78
N THR A 28 -24.48 -28.32 -34.61
CA THR A 28 -23.60 -29.34 -33.97
C THR A 28 -22.06 -29.40 -34.15
N PRO A 29 -21.34 -29.97 -33.15
CA PRO A 29 -19.97 -29.60 -32.79
C PRO A 29 -18.91 -30.57 -33.31
N VAL A 30 -17.65 -30.13 -33.34
CA VAL A 30 -16.48 -31.01 -33.46
C VAL A 30 -15.41 -30.58 -32.46
N CYS A 31 -15.13 -31.46 -31.49
CA CYS A 31 -13.94 -31.44 -30.66
C CYS A 31 -12.71 -31.82 -31.50
N ALA A 32 -11.61 -31.12 -31.32
CA ALA A 32 -10.29 -31.62 -31.71
C ALA A 32 -9.25 -31.13 -30.71
N CYS A 33 -8.73 -32.08 -29.91
CA CYS A 33 -7.47 -31.95 -29.20
C CYS A 33 -6.32 -31.93 -30.22
N GLY A 34 -5.39 -31.00 -30.05
CA GLY A 34 -4.17 -30.92 -30.87
C GLY A 34 -3.04 -30.29 -30.07
N VAL A 35 -2.12 -31.14 -29.65
CA VAL A 35 -0.81 -30.80 -29.06
C VAL A 35 0.13 -30.43 -30.22
N ASP A 36 0.89 -29.33 -30.16
CA ASP A 36 2.33 -29.35 -29.81
C ASP A 36 3.14 -28.08 -30.15
N HIS A 37 4.16 -27.86 -29.32
CA HIS A 37 5.48 -27.24 -29.49
C HIS A 37 5.75 -25.74 -29.81
N SER A 38 6.35 -25.10 -28.78
CA SER A 38 7.60 -24.27 -28.82
C SER A 38 7.42 -22.75 -29.11
N LEU A 39 8.07 -21.74 -28.49
CA LEU A 39 9.32 -21.58 -27.72
C LEU A 39 9.26 -20.32 -26.82
N ARG A 40 9.83 -20.45 -25.61
CA ARG A 40 10.64 -19.51 -24.77
C ARG A 40 10.60 -17.98 -25.00
N PHE A 41 10.35 -17.24 -23.92
CA PHE A 41 11.23 -16.22 -23.29
C PHE A 41 10.81 -16.09 -21.80
N ALA A 42 11.63 -16.54 -20.86
CA ALA A 42 12.54 -15.73 -20.03
C ALA A 42 11.84 -15.00 -18.86
N SER A 43 11.93 -15.68 -17.71
CA SER A 43 11.73 -15.28 -16.31
C SER A 43 12.02 -13.83 -15.91
N SER A 44 11.22 -13.31 -14.98
CA SER A 44 11.69 -12.45 -13.89
C SER A 44 11.17 -12.98 -12.55
N ASP A 45 11.82 -14.05 -12.06
CA ASP A 45 11.72 -14.47 -10.67
C ASP A 45 12.38 -13.41 -9.78
N ALA A 46 11.58 -12.60 -9.09
CA ALA A 46 12.06 -11.87 -7.93
C ALA A 46 11.97 -12.80 -6.70
N ARG A 47 12.94 -13.73 -6.60
CA ARG A 47 13.21 -14.47 -5.35
C ARG A 47 14.32 -13.76 -4.58
N PHE A 48 13.97 -13.04 -3.52
CA PHE A 48 14.87 -12.50 -2.50
C PHE A 48 14.05 -12.44 -1.20
N PHE A 49 14.34 -13.08 -0.06
CA PHE A 49 15.56 -13.62 0.53
C PHE A 49 15.33 -15.03 1.12
N SER A 50 16.34 -15.89 1.04
CA SER A 50 16.49 -17.05 1.94
C SER A 50 16.77 -16.53 3.35
N GLN A 51 16.02 -17.04 4.33
CA GLN A 51 16.28 -16.79 5.75
C GLN A 51 17.68 -17.30 6.11
N THR A 52 18.60 -16.38 6.37
CA THR A 52 19.71 -16.64 7.29
C THR A 52 19.43 -15.80 8.53
N GLU A 53 19.15 -16.49 9.64
CA GLU A 53 18.94 -15.91 10.96
C GLU A 53 20.10 -14.98 11.34
N PRO A 54 19.81 -13.79 11.89
CA PRO A 54 20.67 -13.16 12.85
C PRO A 54 19.99 -13.16 14.23
N THR A 55 20.79 -13.61 15.20
CA THR A 55 20.63 -13.52 16.65
C THR A 55 19.73 -12.37 17.14
N HIS A 56 18.63 -12.78 17.77
CA HIS A 56 17.71 -12.01 18.60
C HIS A 56 18.41 -11.05 19.59
N ARG A 57 17.97 -9.78 19.62
CA ARG A 57 17.82 -8.99 20.86
C ARG A 57 16.60 -8.07 20.75
N SER A 58 15.48 -8.54 21.28
CA SER A 58 14.29 -7.73 21.59
C SER A 58 14.52 -6.99 22.91
N ILE A 59 14.63 -5.66 22.88
CA ILE A 59 14.60 -4.84 24.08
C ILE A 59 13.14 -4.57 24.42
N VAL A 60 12.62 -5.32 25.40
CA VAL A 60 11.34 -5.05 26.06
C VAL A 60 11.61 -4.01 27.14
N ALA A 61 10.90 -2.87 27.09
CA ALA A 61 10.92 -1.89 28.16
C ALA A 61 9.91 -2.31 29.24
N ASP A 62 10.41 -2.63 30.44
CA ASP A 62 9.60 -2.84 31.64
C ASP A 62 8.96 -1.52 32.12
N PRO A 63 7.64 -1.48 32.40
CA PRO A 63 7.02 -0.39 33.13
C PRO A 63 6.83 -0.78 34.60
N PHE A 64 7.82 -0.48 35.44
CA PHE A 64 7.64 -0.38 36.89
C PHE A 64 7.73 1.07 37.33
N PHE A 65 6.58 1.73 37.49
CA PHE A 65 6.45 2.84 38.44
C PHE A 65 5.07 2.79 39.10
N SER A 66 5.08 2.47 40.38
CA SER A 66 3.94 2.52 41.28
C SER A 66 3.86 3.91 41.92
N SER A 67 2.70 4.56 41.86
CA SER A 67 2.29 5.53 42.88
C SER A 67 0.79 5.44 43.17
N ARG A 68 0.50 5.28 44.47
CA ARG A 68 -0.79 5.50 45.16
C ARG A 68 -1.24 6.95 44.91
N GLY A 69 -2.49 7.40 44.88
CA GLY A 69 -3.81 6.87 45.18
C GLY A 69 -4.69 8.07 45.59
N VAL A 70 -5.87 8.27 44.98
CA VAL A 70 -6.95 9.16 45.46
C VAL A 70 -8.28 8.62 44.90
N PRO A 71 -9.35 8.44 45.71
CA PRO A 71 -10.64 7.96 45.21
C PRO A 71 -11.50 9.12 44.69
N ALA A 72 -12.06 8.97 43.49
CA ALA A 72 -13.06 9.88 42.92
C ALA A 72 -14.48 9.33 43.12
N PRO A 73 -15.51 10.19 43.25
CA PRO A 73 -16.85 9.81 43.68
C PRO A 73 -17.63 9.05 42.60
N VAL A 74 -18.43 8.08 43.07
CA VAL A 74 -19.33 7.26 42.26
C VAL A 74 -20.57 8.06 41.88
N THR A 75 -20.68 8.47 40.62
CA THR A 75 -21.95 8.87 40.00
C THR A 75 -22.53 7.70 39.21
N LYS A 76 -23.67 7.18 39.68
CA LYS A 76 -24.49 6.20 38.95
C LYS A 76 -25.16 6.89 37.76
N HIS A 77 -24.62 6.72 36.57
CA HIS A 77 -25.35 6.99 35.34
C HIS A 77 -25.91 5.66 34.80
N SER A 78 -27.23 5.55 34.79
CA SER A 78 -27.97 4.49 34.12
C SER A 78 -27.79 4.64 32.61
N VAL A 79 -26.88 3.85 32.04
CA VAL A 79 -26.69 3.76 30.59
C VAL A 79 -27.82 2.90 30.04
N ALA A 80 -28.61 3.48 29.15
CA ALA A 80 -29.61 2.77 28.37
C ALA A 80 -28.94 1.59 27.65
N ARG A 81 -29.55 0.40 27.75
CA ARG A 81 -29.16 -0.81 27.04
C ARG A 81 -29.11 -0.52 25.55
N VAL A 82 -27.92 -0.36 25.00
CA VAL A 82 -27.67 -0.39 23.56
C VAL A 82 -27.90 -1.83 23.13
N GLU A 83 -28.91 -2.06 22.30
CA GLU A 83 -29.10 -3.36 21.65
C GLU A 83 -27.81 -3.70 20.89
N HIS A 84 -27.19 -4.81 21.29
CA HIS A 84 -26.03 -5.37 20.64
C HIS A 84 -26.52 -5.91 19.28
N LEU A 85 -26.39 -5.11 18.23
CA LEU A 85 -26.41 -5.63 16.87
C LEU A 85 -25.19 -6.53 16.75
N GLU A 86 -25.40 -7.84 16.83
CA GLU A 86 -24.32 -8.79 16.55
C GLU A 86 -23.79 -8.52 15.14
N PRO A 87 -22.48 -8.24 14.97
CA PRO A 87 -21.93 -8.08 13.65
C PRO A 87 -22.06 -9.41 12.93
N THR A 88 -22.92 -9.45 11.90
CA THR A 88 -22.93 -10.57 10.95
C THR A 88 -21.47 -10.80 10.51
N PRO A 89 -20.94 -12.03 10.61
CA PRO A 89 -19.54 -12.27 10.30
C PRO A 89 -19.24 -11.79 8.88
N VAL A 90 -18.26 -10.89 8.75
CA VAL A 90 -17.90 -10.17 7.51
C VAL A 90 -17.69 -11.12 6.32
N ARG A 91 -17.22 -12.35 6.60
CA ARG A 91 -17.10 -13.45 5.64
C ARG A 91 -18.38 -13.79 4.86
N ALA A 92 -19.56 -13.74 5.48
CA ALA A 92 -20.79 -14.17 4.83
C ALA A 92 -21.22 -13.22 3.70
N ILE A 93 -20.86 -11.94 3.79
CA ILE A 93 -21.25 -10.92 2.80
C ILE A 93 -20.26 -10.86 1.63
N ALA A 94 -18.97 -11.09 1.88
CA ALA A 94 -17.95 -10.95 0.84
C ALA A 94 -18.19 -11.88 -0.37
N ASP A 95 -18.63 -13.11 -0.12
CA ASP A 95 -18.88 -14.11 -1.17
C ASP A 95 -20.32 -14.07 -1.71
N CYS A 96 -21.25 -13.42 -0.99
CA CYS A 96 -22.68 -13.40 -1.30
C CYS A 96 -23.24 -12.04 -1.75
N ALA A 97 -22.39 -11.04 -2.02
CA ALA A 97 -22.84 -9.69 -2.33
C ALA A 97 -23.25 -9.52 -3.81
N PRO A 98 -24.36 -8.86 -4.14
CA PRO A 98 -24.83 -8.73 -5.53
C PRO A 98 -23.99 -7.78 -6.41
N LEU A 99 -23.07 -6.99 -5.84
CA LEU A 99 -22.00 -6.30 -6.55
C LEU A 99 -20.64 -6.75 -5.98
N GLN A 100 -19.72 -7.12 -6.87
CA GLN A 100 -18.33 -7.39 -6.55
C GLN A 100 -17.41 -6.65 -7.54
N ILE A 101 -16.38 -6.01 -7.02
CA ILE A 101 -15.35 -5.31 -7.78
C ILE A 101 -14.01 -5.91 -7.38
N SER A 102 -13.26 -6.48 -8.32
CA SER A 102 -11.88 -6.92 -8.09
C SER A 102 -10.91 -5.97 -8.79
N ILE A 103 -9.91 -5.52 -8.03
CA ILE A 103 -8.86 -4.59 -8.45
C ILE A 103 -7.53 -5.33 -8.33
N PRO A 104 -6.82 -5.58 -9.43
CA PRO A 104 -5.54 -6.29 -9.36
C PRO A 104 -4.43 -5.41 -8.77
N GLU A 105 -3.47 -6.05 -8.12
CA GLU A 105 -2.29 -5.41 -7.53
C GLU A 105 -1.50 -4.61 -8.56
N GLY A 106 -1.36 -5.12 -9.79
CA GLY A 106 -0.66 -4.42 -10.87
C GLY A 106 -1.27 -3.05 -11.17
N LEU A 107 -2.60 -2.95 -11.16
CA LEU A 107 -3.29 -1.66 -11.31
C LEU A 107 -3.09 -0.75 -10.11
N LEU A 108 -3.18 -1.29 -8.88
CA LEU A 108 -2.92 -0.52 -7.66
C LEU A 108 -1.51 0.07 -7.67
N ASN A 109 -0.52 -0.73 -8.04
CA ASN A 109 0.85 -0.29 -8.21
C ASN A 109 0.96 0.82 -9.25
N ARG A 110 0.32 0.71 -10.40
CA ARG A 110 0.36 1.77 -11.42
C ARG A 110 -0.25 3.10 -10.95
N LEU A 111 -1.24 3.05 -10.07
CA LEU A 111 -1.94 4.24 -9.55
C LEU A 111 -1.24 4.85 -8.33
N LEU A 112 -0.59 4.03 -7.50
CA LEU A 112 -0.08 4.42 -6.18
C LEU A 112 1.45 4.40 -6.08
N THR A 113 2.17 3.88 -7.09
CA THR A 113 3.63 3.88 -7.08
C THR A 113 4.16 5.31 -7.10
N GLU A 114 5.04 5.61 -6.16
CA GLU A 114 5.72 6.90 -6.07
C GLU A 114 7.23 6.67 -6.07
N ASP A 115 7.90 7.25 -7.07
CA ASP A 115 9.35 7.30 -7.17
C ASP A 115 9.84 8.69 -6.77
N ARG A 116 10.79 8.76 -5.83
CA ARG A 116 11.39 10.01 -5.37
C ARG A 116 12.91 9.90 -5.35
N SER A 117 13.58 10.95 -5.80
CA SER A 117 15.02 11.08 -5.65
C SER A 117 15.36 12.48 -5.15
N GLU A 118 16.14 12.57 -4.09
CA GLU A 118 16.48 13.82 -3.40
C GLU A 118 17.97 13.87 -3.07
N ILE A 119 18.56 15.06 -3.20
CA ILE A 119 19.93 15.33 -2.78
C ILE A 119 19.88 16.34 -1.63
N ALA A 120 20.45 15.97 -0.49
CA ALA A 120 20.46 16.80 0.71
C ALA A 120 21.88 16.93 1.29
N PRO A 121 22.21 18.05 1.95
CA PRO A 121 23.42 18.14 2.75
C PRO A 121 23.32 17.20 3.96
N VAL A 122 24.45 16.65 4.38
CA VAL A 122 24.59 15.89 5.63
C VAL A 122 25.36 16.76 6.61
N ARG A 123 24.82 16.89 7.83
CA ARG A 123 25.49 17.49 8.97
C ARG A 123 25.02 16.79 10.23
N ASP A 124 25.90 15.98 10.81
CA ASP A 124 25.56 15.12 11.95
C ASP A 124 26.79 14.88 12.83
N VAL A 125 26.58 14.33 14.02
CA VAL A 125 27.66 13.90 14.92
C VAL A 125 27.54 12.40 15.17
N ILE A 126 28.42 11.62 14.56
CA ILE A 126 28.43 10.15 14.66
C ILE A 126 29.74 9.72 15.30
N ALA A 127 29.69 8.84 16.32
CA ALA A 127 30.87 8.38 17.06
C ALA A 127 31.82 9.51 17.52
N LYS A 128 31.26 10.68 17.91
CA LYS A 128 31.99 11.91 18.32
C LYS A 128 32.78 12.61 17.20
N ALA A 129 32.61 12.22 15.94
CA ALA A 129 33.11 12.95 14.80
C ALA A 129 32.02 13.88 14.24
N ASP A 130 32.39 15.11 13.88
CA ASP A 130 31.50 16.01 13.14
C ASP A 130 31.50 15.57 11.66
N VAL A 131 30.36 15.06 11.20
CA VAL A 131 30.18 14.48 9.88
C VAL A 131 29.48 15.49 8.99
N ILE A 132 30.19 15.95 7.96
CA ILE A 132 29.66 16.86 6.96
C ILE A 132 29.78 16.28 5.55
N GLY A 133 28.79 16.54 4.71
CA GLY A 133 28.83 16.04 3.33
C GLY A 133 27.54 16.21 2.56
N ARG A 134 27.31 15.28 1.63
CA ARG A 134 26.10 15.23 0.82
C ARG A 134 25.60 13.79 0.75
N GLN A 135 24.29 13.65 0.67
CA GLN A 135 23.63 12.38 0.42
C GLN A 135 22.63 12.51 -0.73
N GLN A 136 22.48 11.44 -1.48
CA GLN A 136 21.43 11.24 -2.45
C GLN A 136 20.58 10.05 -1.98
N THR A 137 19.29 10.28 -1.80
CA THR A 137 18.31 9.26 -1.41
C THR A 137 17.37 9.02 -2.58
N SER A 138 17.26 7.77 -3.01
CA SER A 138 16.30 7.35 -4.02
C SER A 138 15.37 6.32 -3.39
N THR A 139 14.06 6.56 -3.46
CA THR A 139 13.03 5.70 -2.87
C THR A 139 11.95 5.39 -3.88
N ARG A 140 11.40 4.18 -3.78
CA ARG A 140 10.22 3.71 -4.50
C ARG A 140 9.25 3.11 -3.51
N VAL A 141 7.99 3.54 -3.55
CA VAL A 141 6.90 2.94 -2.78
C VAL A 141 6.05 2.11 -3.73
N VAL A 142 5.80 0.85 -3.37
CA VAL A 142 4.90 -0.07 -4.07
C VAL A 142 3.85 -0.62 -3.10
N VAL A 143 2.77 -1.15 -3.66
CA VAL A 143 1.71 -1.87 -2.96
C VAL A 143 1.93 -3.37 -3.14
N ASP A 144 1.84 -4.11 -2.04
CA ASP A 144 1.94 -5.57 -1.98
C ASP A 144 0.70 -6.10 -1.24
N LEU A 145 -0.18 -6.82 -1.95
CA LEU A 145 -1.41 -7.34 -1.38
C LEU A 145 -1.15 -8.58 -0.53
N LYS A 146 -1.79 -8.63 0.65
CA LYS A 146 -1.73 -9.80 1.53
C LYS A 146 -3.08 -10.50 1.55
N PRO A 147 -3.12 -11.84 1.43
CA PRO A 147 -4.36 -12.58 1.55
C PRO A 147 -5.03 -12.32 2.91
N SER A 148 -6.24 -11.77 2.89
CA SER A 148 -7.09 -11.64 4.06
C SER A 148 -8.55 -11.81 3.67
N ALA A 149 -9.29 -12.55 4.49
CA ALA A 149 -10.69 -12.89 4.24
C ALA A 149 -11.67 -11.94 4.94
N ASP A 150 -11.22 -11.23 5.98
CA ASP A 150 -12.07 -10.41 6.84
C ASP A 150 -11.95 -8.92 6.52
N ASP A 151 -10.81 -8.51 5.97
CA ASP A 151 -10.50 -7.17 5.49
C ASP A 151 -9.59 -7.26 4.25
N ALA A 152 -9.49 -6.17 3.49
CA ALA A 152 -8.45 -6.06 2.47
C ALA A 152 -7.17 -5.57 3.14
N GLU A 153 -6.17 -6.44 3.20
CA GLU A 153 -4.83 -6.12 3.71
C GLU A 153 -3.88 -5.83 2.54
N LEU A 154 -3.22 -4.66 2.62
CA LEU A 154 -2.17 -4.26 1.69
C LEU A 154 -0.99 -3.69 2.47
N HIS A 155 0.21 -3.96 2.00
CA HIS A 155 1.45 -3.45 2.55
C HIS A 155 2.00 -2.38 1.63
N LEU A 156 2.21 -1.18 2.16
CA LEU A 156 3.00 -0.17 1.47
C LEU A 156 4.47 -0.50 1.72
N VAL A 157 5.15 -0.94 0.66
CA VAL A 157 6.55 -1.34 0.71
C VAL A 157 7.40 -0.22 0.10
N LEU A 158 8.12 0.48 0.97
CA LEU A 158 9.14 1.44 0.57
C LEU A 158 10.47 0.71 0.45
N THR A 159 11.07 0.79 -0.73
CA THR A 159 12.46 0.40 -0.97
C THR A 159 13.26 1.64 -1.30
N GLY A 160 14.51 1.69 -0.86
CA GLY A 160 15.35 2.83 -1.16
C GLY A 160 16.84 2.54 -1.08
N ALA A 161 17.61 3.38 -1.76
CA ALA A 161 19.06 3.39 -1.71
C ALA A 161 19.54 4.80 -1.35
N VAL A 162 20.43 4.87 -0.37
CA VAL A 162 21.08 6.11 0.06
C VAL A 162 22.55 6.04 -0.29
N HIS A 163 23.02 6.99 -1.08
CA HIS A 163 24.42 7.16 -1.40
C HIS A 163 24.94 8.41 -0.71
N SER A 164 26.03 8.30 0.05
CA SER A 164 26.59 9.41 0.78
C SER A 164 28.08 9.59 0.50
N ASN A 165 28.52 10.84 0.54
CA ASN A 165 29.92 11.22 0.49
C ASN A 165 30.15 12.23 1.60
N THR A 166 30.81 11.78 2.65
CA THR A 166 30.94 12.52 3.91
C THR A 166 32.38 12.58 4.38
N VAL A 167 32.67 13.57 5.21
CA VAL A 167 33.94 13.71 5.92
C VAL A 167 33.63 13.80 7.40
N GLY A 168 34.12 12.83 8.16
CA GLY A 168 34.06 12.84 9.62
C GLY A 168 35.31 13.51 10.19
N VAL A 169 35.14 14.59 10.93
CA VAL A 169 36.24 15.39 11.49
C VAL A 169 36.35 15.15 13.00
N THR A 170 37.57 14.85 13.44
CA THR A 170 37.95 14.75 14.86
C THR A 170 39.15 15.65 15.13
N SER A 171 39.59 15.76 16.39
CA SER A 171 40.81 16.49 16.74
C SER A 171 42.09 15.85 16.16
N GLN A 172 42.04 14.59 15.74
CA GLN A 172 43.22 13.82 15.29
C GLN A 172 43.29 13.67 13.77
N ALA A 173 42.14 13.53 13.11
CA ALA A 173 42.06 13.30 11.67
C ALA A 173 40.69 13.68 11.10
N ALA A 174 40.67 13.96 9.80
CA ALA A 174 39.46 14.02 8.99
C ALA A 174 39.43 12.81 8.06
N VAL A 175 38.39 11.98 8.15
CA VAL A 175 38.25 10.74 7.37
C VAL A 175 37.12 10.88 6.37
N LYS A 176 37.42 10.68 5.10
CA LYS A 176 36.45 10.66 4.02
C LYS A 176 35.81 9.27 3.92
N THR A 177 34.49 9.24 3.91
CA THR A 177 33.68 8.02 3.87
C THR A 177 32.69 8.09 2.71
N LEU A 178 32.62 7.00 1.95
CA LEU A 178 31.57 6.74 0.99
C LEU A 178 30.58 5.77 1.62
N GLY A 179 29.30 6.14 1.64
CA GLY A 179 28.23 5.30 2.17
C GLY A 179 27.31 4.82 1.06
N ARG A 180 26.91 3.56 1.14
CA ARG A 180 25.82 2.96 0.38
C ARG A 180 24.92 2.22 1.36
N HIS A 181 23.68 2.68 1.50
CA HIS A 181 22.73 2.10 2.44
C HIS A 181 21.49 1.68 1.69
N ASP A 182 20.98 0.49 2.00
CA ASP A 182 19.72 0.00 1.46
C ASP A 182 18.67 0.08 2.56
N VAL A 183 17.47 0.54 2.20
CA VAL A 183 16.37 0.76 3.14
C VAL A 183 15.16 -0.03 2.66
N LEU A 184 14.52 -0.72 3.60
CA LEU A 184 13.22 -1.33 3.43
C LEU A 184 12.30 -0.84 4.54
N ALA A 185 11.13 -0.33 4.21
CA ALA A 185 10.09 -0.06 5.19
C ALA A 185 8.75 -0.63 4.72
N ILE A 186 8.05 -1.30 5.62
CA ILE A 186 6.77 -1.93 5.33
C ILE A 186 5.72 -1.36 6.27
N LYS A 187 4.65 -0.79 5.71
CA LYS A 187 3.51 -0.29 6.46
C LYS A 187 2.26 -1.10 6.14
N PRO A 188 1.72 -1.89 7.09
CA PRO A 188 0.45 -2.57 6.92
C PRO A 188 -0.71 -1.58 6.92
N VAL A 189 -1.60 -1.76 5.96
CA VAL A 189 -2.83 -1.00 5.75
C VAL A 189 -3.97 -1.99 5.59
N MET A 190 -5.05 -1.78 6.33
CA MET A 190 -6.23 -2.63 6.29
C MET A 190 -7.44 -1.78 5.90
N PHE A 191 -8.29 -2.33 5.05
CA PHE A 191 -9.51 -1.70 4.59
C PHE A 191 -10.69 -2.65 4.77
N ASP A 192 -11.71 -2.24 5.52
CA ASP A 192 -12.89 -3.06 5.83
C ASP A 192 -14.05 -2.86 4.82
N GLY A 193 -13.86 -2.01 3.81
CA GLY A 193 -14.92 -1.57 2.89
C GLY A 193 -15.45 -0.15 3.19
N TYR A 194 -15.27 0.32 4.42
CA TYR A 194 -15.76 1.63 4.88
C TYR A 194 -14.64 2.59 5.24
N GLN A 195 -13.62 2.09 5.91
CA GLN A 195 -12.53 2.89 6.45
C GLN A 195 -11.18 2.19 6.27
N ILE A 196 -10.16 3.01 6.04
CA ILE A 196 -8.77 2.55 6.10
C ILE A 196 -8.26 2.69 7.52
N THR A 197 -7.62 1.63 8.00
CA THR A 197 -6.85 1.59 9.25
C THR A 197 -5.40 1.20 8.95
N THR A 198 -4.47 1.65 9.77
CA THR A 198 -3.03 1.45 9.54
C THR A 198 -2.32 1.00 10.80
N LYS A 199 -1.23 0.25 10.62
CA LYS A 199 -0.27 -0.07 11.70
C LYS A 199 0.99 0.77 11.53
N ARG A 200 1.82 0.79 12.58
CA ARG A 200 3.14 1.42 12.50
C ARG A 200 4.03 0.68 11.49
N PRO A 201 4.86 1.39 10.72
CA PRO A 201 5.78 0.75 9.81
C PRO A 201 6.88 0.02 10.56
N GLN A 202 7.32 -1.09 9.97
CA GLN A 202 8.58 -1.74 10.31
C GLN A 202 9.65 -1.25 9.33
N VAL A 203 10.85 -0.95 9.83
CA VAL A 203 11.94 -0.36 9.04
C VAL A 203 13.20 -1.19 9.26
N TRP A 204 13.85 -1.53 8.16
CA TRP A 204 15.14 -2.19 8.11
C TRP A 204 16.08 -1.34 7.28
N VAL A 205 17.32 -1.25 7.75
CA VAL A 205 18.38 -0.51 7.09
C VAL A 205 19.61 -1.38 7.08
N ASP A 206 20.19 -1.56 5.91
CA ASP A 206 21.49 -2.21 5.73
C ASP A 206 22.54 -1.15 5.36
N VAL A 207 23.60 -1.07 6.17
CA VAL A 207 24.56 0.03 6.14
C VAL A 207 25.91 -0.45 5.65
N HIS A 208 26.37 0.09 4.52
CA HIS A 208 27.71 -0.14 4.01
C HIS A 208 28.50 1.16 3.91
N ASN A 209 29.44 1.37 4.83
CA ASN A 209 30.42 2.47 4.77
C ASN A 209 31.81 2.01 4.33
N GLU A 210 32.47 2.80 3.50
CA GLU A 210 33.86 2.59 3.09
C GLU A 210 34.69 3.85 3.36
N HIS A 211 35.76 3.71 4.15
CA HIS A 211 36.70 4.80 4.40
C HIS A 211 37.76 4.82 3.28
N VAL A 212 37.71 5.86 2.45
CA VAL A 212 38.50 5.92 1.21
C VAL A 212 39.73 6.82 1.32
N ASP A 213 39.72 7.78 2.24
CA ASP A 213 40.82 8.73 2.42
C ASP A 213 40.84 9.31 3.82
N ALA A 214 42.00 9.79 4.26
CA ALA A 214 42.16 10.47 5.54
C ALA A 214 43.16 11.62 5.40
N ALA A 215 42.84 12.75 6.03
CA ALA A 215 43.73 13.88 6.22
C ALA A 215 44.11 14.01 7.69
N THR A 216 45.38 14.30 7.95
CA THR A 216 45.92 14.41 9.32
C THR A 216 46.75 15.68 9.50
N ALA A 217 46.99 16.09 10.75
CA ALA A 217 47.88 17.23 11.04
C ALA A 217 49.35 17.00 10.62
N PHE A 218 49.74 15.75 10.34
CA PHE A 218 51.09 15.37 9.89
C PHE A 218 51.23 15.35 8.36
N ASP A 219 50.17 15.69 7.63
CA ASP A 219 50.21 15.77 6.18
C ASP A 219 51.24 16.82 5.73
N GLY A 220 52.08 16.49 4.76
CA GLY A 220 53.21 17.33 4.33
C GLY A 220 54.53 17.08 5.08
N THR A 221 54.53 16.20 6.09
CA THR A 221 55.75 15.71 6.75
C THR A 221 56.18 14.34 6.21
N LEU A 222 57.40 13.90 6.55
CA LEU A 222 57.90 12.56 6.24
C LEU A 222 57.03 11.42 6.82
N PHE A 223 56.20 11.72 7.84
CA PHE A 223 55.33 10.74 8.50
C PHE A 223 53.86 10.80 8.05
N GLY A 224 53.50 11.72 7.14
CA GLY A 224 52.11 11.93 6.72
C GLY A 224 51.44 10.65 6.20
N GLY A 225 52.11 9.88 5.35
CA GLY A 225 51.56 8.62 4.83
C GLY A 225 51.27 7.58 5.92
N MET A 226 52.12 7.49 6.95
CA MET A 226 51.92 6.57 8.07
C MET A 226 50.78 7.02 8.98
N ALA A 227 50.66 8.33 9.21
CA ALA A 227 49.57 8.93 9.98
C ALA A 227 48.21 8.67 9.30
N ARG A 228 48.10 8.88 7.98
CA ARG A 228 46.89 8.58 7.19
C ARG A 228 46.50 7.11 7.26
N ASN A 229 47.45 6.20 7.04
CA ASN A 229 47.19 4.76 7.16
C ASN A 229 46.73 4.35 8.57
N THR A 230 47.28 5.00 9.60
CA THR A 230 46.87 4.74 10.98
C THR A 230 45.46 5.25 11.25
N ALA A 231 45.11 6.44 10.72
CA ALA A 231 43.76 6.99 10.80
C ALA A 231 42.73 6.06 10.12
N ILE A 232 42.99 5.63 8.88
CA ILE A 232 42.11 4.69 8.15
C ILE A 232 41.96 3.35 8.90
N LYS A 233 43.05 2.78 9.41
CA LYS A 233 42.99 1.54 10.21
C LYS A 233 42.16 1.73 11.48
N THR A 234 42.24 2.89 12.10
CA THR A 234 41.50 3.19 13.32
C THR A 234 40.02 3.36 13.02
N ALA A 235 39.67 4.08 11.95
CA ALA A 235 38.30 4.21 11.45
C ALA A 235 37.71 2.83 11.12
N ASN A 236 38.45 1.98 10.39
CA ASN A 236 38.02 0.62 10.06
C ASN A 236 37.79 -0.26 11.29
N LYS A 237 38.51 -0.05 12.40
CA LYS A 237 38.24 -0.77 13.67
C LYS A 237 36.93 -0.34 14.31
N GLN A 238 36.53 0.92 14.13
CA GLN A 238 35.28 1.48 14.66
C GLN A 238 34.09 1.29 13.71
N LYS A 239 34.33 0.85 12.47
CA LYS A 239 33.31 0.68 11.43
C LYS A 239 32.03 0.02 11.93
N LYS A 240 32.11 -1.10 12.66
CA LYS A 240 30.91 -1.79 13.17
C LYS A 240 30.03 -0.91 14.06
N GLN A 241 30.65 -0.11 14.92
CA GLN A 241 29.92 0.80 15.82
C GLN A 241 29.31 1.95 15.01
N VAL A 242 30.09 2.55 14.11
CA VAL A 242 29.63 3.64 13.24
C VAL A 242 28.46 3.18 12.36
N ASP A 243 28.54 1.96 11.80
CA ASP A 243 27.48 1.40 10.97
C ASP A 243 26.19 1.19 11.76
N ALA A 244 26.29 0.71 13.01
CA ALA A 244 25.14 0.54 13.90
C ALA A 244 24.50 1.89 14.28
N GLU A 245 25.29 2.88 14.69
CA GLU A 245 24.80 4.23 15.00
C GLU A 245 24.15 4.88 13.76
N THR A 246 24.74 4.68 12.58
CA THR A 246 24.19 5.16 11.30
C THR A 246 22.85 4.49 10.99
N ALA A 247 22.73 3.18 11.19
CA ALA A 247 21.49 2.44 10.98
C ALA A 247 20.38 2.95 11.91
N GLU A 248 20.67 3.12 13.20
CA GLU A 248 19.74 3.67 14.18
C GLU A 248 19.27 5.07 13.79
N HIS A 249 20.19 5.93 13.36
CA HIS A 249 19.87 7.28 12.90
C HIS A 249 18.97 7.28 11.66
N LEU A 250 19.29 6.45 10.66
CA LEU A 250 18.47 6.30 9.46
C LEU A 250 17.06 5.78 9.78
N VAL A 251 16.93 4.80 10.68
CA VAL A 251 15.62 4.30 11.15
C VAL A 251 14.83 5.41 11.85
N ALA A 252 15.47 6.16 12.74
CA ALA A 252 14.84 7.25 13.50
C ALA A 252 14.36 8.40 12.61
N GLN A 253 15.01 8.62 11.47
CA GLN A 253 14.61 9.63 10.49
C GLN A 253 13.52 9.13 9.54
N LEU A 254 13.75 7.97 8.90
CA LEU A 254 12.91 7.46 7.82
C LEU A 254 11.58 6.91 8.32
N GLY A 255 11.56 6.20 9.45
CA GLY A 255 10.35 5.59 9.99
C GLY A 255 9.23 6.60 10.28
N PRO A 256 9.48 7.66 11.06
CA PRO A 256 8.49 8.70 11.32
C PRO A 256 8.09 9.49 10.08
N GLN A 257 9.02 9.76 9.16
CA GLN A 257 8.71 10.47 7.92
C GLN A 257 7.79 9.65 7.02
N PHE A 258 8.17 8.41 6.73
CA PHE A 258 7.35 7.48 5.95
C PHE A 258 5.98 7.28 6.59
N ASN A 259 5.93 7.11 7.92
CA ASN A 259 4.66 6.97 8.62
C ASN A 259 3.75 8.19 8.41
N ARG A 260 4.28 9.41 8.60
CA ARG A 260 3.51 10.66 8.44
C ARG A 260 3.01 10.88 7.02
N ASP A 261 3.86 10.64 6.03
CA ASP A 261 3.50 10.86 4.63
C ASP A 261 2.45 9.84 4.17
N ALA A 262 2.62 8.56 4.52
CA ALA A 262 1.63 7.53 4.27
C ALA A 262 0.30 7.80 5.01
N ASP A 263 0.33 8.18 6.29
CA ASP A 263 -0.90 8.51 7.05
C ASP A 263 -1.62 9.70 6.45
N ARG A 264 -0.89 10.72 5.97
CA ARG A 264 -1.50 11.90 5.32
C ARG A 264 -2.23 11.51 4.03
N GLN A 265 -1.57 10.73 3.17
CA GLN A 265 -2.16 10.26 1.91
C GLN A 265 -3.37 9.34 2.16
N LEU A 266 -3.25 8.38 3.07
CA LEU A 266 -4.34 7.45 3.41
C LEU A 266 -5.51 8.17 4.10
N ALA A 267 -5.26 9.16 4.96
CA ALA A 267 -6.32 9.95 5.56
C ALA A 267 -7.04 10.83 4.52
N GLN A 268 -6.33 11.33 3.51
CA GLN A 268 -6.94 12.03 2.38
C GLN A 268 -7.82 11.08 1.57
N PHE A 269 -7.30 9.91 1.19
CA PHE A 269 -8.09 8.89 0.52
C PHE A 269 -9.34 8.52 1.32
N ASN A 270 -9.22 8.29 2.63
CA ASN A 270 -10.35 7.91 3.47
C ASN A 270 -11.46 8.98 3.50
N ARG A 271 -11.09 10.27 3.48
CA ARG A 271 -12.06 11.37 3.34
C ARG A 271 -12.70 11.39 1.96
N GLU A 272 -11.91 11.27 0.90
CA GLU A 272 -12.41 11.29 -0.47
C GLU A 272 -13.33 10.08 -0.77
N TRP A 273 -12.91 8.89 -0.36
CA TRP A 273 -13.67 7.64 -0.46
C TRP A 273 -15.02 7.77 0.25
N ARG A 274 -15.00 8.13 1.54
CA ARG A 274 -16.21 8.19 2.35
C ARG A 274 -17.12 9.34 1.95
N ASP A 275 -16.57 10.54 1.80
CA ASP A 275 -17.39 11.74 1.67
C ASP A 275 -17.81 11.97 0.21
N SER A 276 -16.92 11.71 -0.77
CA SER A 276 -17.24 11.88 -2.20
C SER A 276 -18.13 10.76 -2.74
N LEU A 277 -17.83 9.49 -2.46
CA LEU A 277 -18.67 8.42 -3.02
C LEU A 277 -20.04 8.40 -2.34
N ARG A 278 -20.10 8.57 -1.01
CA ARG A 278 -21.40 8.61 -0.31
C ARG A 278 -22.25 9.78 -0.76
N SER A 279 -21.68 10.96 -0.97
CA SER A 279 -22.46 12.11 -1.49
C SER A 279 -22.93 11.88 -2.93
N ARG A 280 -22.11 11.26 -3.79
CA ARG A 280 -22.49 10.94 -5.18
C ARG A 280 -23.59 9.90 -5.29
N PHE A 281 -23.51 8.85 -4.49
CA PHE A 281 -24.49 7.77 -4.54
C PHE A 281 -25.73 8.08 -3.70
N GLY A 282 -25.66 8.98 -2.70
CA GLY A 282 -26.80 9.39 -1.89
C GLY A 282 -27.59 8.20 -1.37
N ASP A 283 -28.87 8.12 -1.74
CA ASP A 283 -29.77 7.03 -1.36
C ASP A 283 -29.44 5.68 -2.03
N LEU A 284 -28.65 5.67 -3.10
CA LEU A 284 -28.14 4.47 -3.76
C LEU A 284 -26.93 3.86 -3.04
N TRP A 285 -26.43 4.47 -1.96
CA TRP A 285 -25.33 3.92 -1.17
C TRP A 285 -25.68 2.50 -0.67
N PRO A 286 -24.75 1.52 -0.79
CA PRO A 286 -24.97 0.17 -0.31
C PRO A 286 -25.19 0.16 1.21
N ARG A 287 -26.08 -0.73 1.66
CA ARG A 287 -26.34 -0.91 3.10
C ARG A 287 -25.16 -1.61 3.76
N GLN A 288 -24.55 -2.55 3.04
CA GLN A 288 -23.41 -3.31 3.52
C GLN A 288 -22.28 -3.32 2.50
N MET A 289 -21.07 -3.12 2.97
CA MET A 289 -19.84 -3.25 2.21
C MET A 289 -18.86 -4.10 3.01
N SER A 290 -18.03 -4.84 2.28
CA SER A 290 -16.92 -5.58 2.85
C SER A 290 -15.79 -5.58 1.84
N ALA A 291 -14.55 -5.55 2.31
CA ALA A 291 -13.40 -5.74 1.46
C ALA A 291 -12.61 -6.96 1.91
N ARG A 292 -11.96 -7.62 0.96
CA ARG A 292 -11.01 -8.71 1.19
C ARG A 292 -9.86 -8.59 0.21
N SER A 293 -8.81 -9.34 0.41
CA SER A 293 -7.66 -9.38 -0.50
C SER A 293 -7.13 -10.78 -0.68
N THR A 294 -6.53 -11.03 -1.84
CA THR A 294 -5.69 -12.20 -2.13
C THR A 294 -4.23 -11.77 -2.19
N ASP A 295 -3.38 -12.62 -2.73
CA ASP A 295 -1.99 -12.31 -3.08
C ASP A 295 -1.85 -11.41 -4.31
N SER A 296 -2.95 -11.07 -4.98
CA SER A 296 -2.92 -10.46 -6.32
C SER A 296 -4.10 -9.54 -6.60
N GLU A 297 -5.18 -9.62 -5.83
CA GLU A 297 -6.40 -8.84 -6.07
C GLU A 297 -7.01 -8.33 -4.76
N LEU A 298 -7.47 -7.08 -4.77
CA LEU A 298 -8.35 -6.51 -3.75
C LEU A 298 -9.79 -6.64 -4.24
N VAL A 299 -10.64 -7.25 -3.44
CA VAL A 299 -12.05 -7.48 -3.77
C VAL A 299 -12.93 -6.67 -2.83
N LEU A 300 -13.72 -5.76 -3.40
CA LEU A 300 -14.76 -5.02 -2.72
C LEU A 300 -16.12 -5.61 -3.07
N SER A 301 -16.89 -5.93 -2.03
CA SER A 301 -18.23 -6.50 -2.14
C SER A 301 -19.25 -5.52 -1.54
N ALA A 302 -20.37 -5.31 -2.22
CA ALA A 302 -21.42 -4.39 -1.80
C ALA A 302 -22.82 -4.98 -1.97
N ALA A 303 -23.66 -4.77 -0.95
CA ALA A 303 -25.03 -5.29 -0.87
C ALA A 303 -26.05 -4.21 -0.50
N TRP A 304 -27.26 -4.38 -1.04
CA TRP A 304 -28.43 -3.54 -0.77
C TRP A 304 -29.50 -4.38 -0.09
N ALA A 305 -30.29 -3.76 0.78
CA ALA A 305 -31.30 -4.44 1.61
C ALA A 305 -32.30 -5.29 0.79
N ASP A 306 -32.57 -4.90 -0.44
CA ASP A 306 -33.61 -5.49 -1.28
C ASP A 306 -33.03 -6.41 -2.39
N ALA A 307 -31.74 -6.71 -2.33
CA ALA A 307 -31.07 -7.60 -3.25
C ALA A 307 -30.82 -8.96 -2.55
N PRO A 308 -31.20 -10.10 -3.19
CA PRO A 308 -30.91 -11.41 -2.66
C PRO A 308 -29.40 -11.61 -2.50
N GLU A 309 -29.01 -12.31 -1.45
CA GLU A 309 -27.66 -12.83 -1.27
C GLU A 309 -27.34 -13.79 -2.43
N MET A 310 -26.17 -13.61 -3.06
CA MET A 310 -25.76 -14.38 -4.23
C MET A 310 -24.32 -14.86 -4.12
N ASN A 311 -24.13 -16.18 -4.00
CA ASN A 311 -22.82 -16.80 -3.90
C ASN A 311 -22.07 -16.79 -5.24
N TRP A 312 -21.10 -15.88 -5.42
CA TRP A 312 -20.30 -15.81 -6.67
C TRP A 312 -19.43 -17.04 -6.92
N ASN A 313 -19.16 -17.86 -5.90
CA ASN A 313 -18.42 -19.11 -6.08
C ASN A 313 -19.19 -20.13 -6.95
N GLU A 314 -20.51 -19.96 -7.10
CA GLU A 314 -21.33 -20.77 -8.00
C GLU A 314 -21.34 -20.18 -9.42
N VAL A 315 -21.37 -18.85 -9.54
CA VAL A 315 -21.36 -18.14 -10.83
C VAL A 315 -20.04 -18.37 -11.59
N ASN A 316 -18.91 -18.35 -10.89
CA ASN A 316 -17.59 -18.64 -11.47
C ASN A 316 -17.46 -20.08 -11.98
N LYS A 317 -18.27 -21.04 -11.49
CA LYS A 317 -18.30 -22.42 -12.00
C LYS A 317 -19.10 -22.56 -13.28
N THR A 318 -20.07 -21.67 -13.52
CA THR A 318 -20.93 -21.69 -14.72
C THR A 318 -20.45 -20.75 -15.84
N GLY A 319 -19.54 -19.82 -15.53
CA GLY A 319 -19.04 -18.78 -16.45
C GLY A 319 -17.86 -19.19 -17.34
N SER A 320 -17.49 -20.47 -17.41
CA SER A 320 -16.42 -20.93 -18.29
C SER A 320 -16.93 -21.18 -19.72
N SER A 321 -17.08 -20.11 -20.50
CA SER A 321 -17.06 -20.19 -21.97
C SER A 321 -16.59 -18.87 -22.55
N GLY A 322 -15.30 -18.84 -22.90
CA GLY A 322 -14.67 -17.71 -23.57
C GLY A 322 -13.38 -17.30 -22.87
N THR A 323 -12.28 -17.93 -23.25
CA THR A 323 -10.90 -17.49 -22.97
C THR A 323 -10.69 -16.11 -23.62
N ARG A 324 -11.20 -15.07 -22.98
CA ARG A 324 -10.71 -13.71 -23.17
C ARG A 324 -9.54 -13.61 -22.21
N THR A 325 -8.34 -13.41 -22.72
CA THR A 325 -7.18 -12.99 -21.92
C THR A 325 -7.57 -11.67 -21.25
N ILE A 326 -8.16 -11.77 -20.06
CA ILE A 326 -8.41 -10.62 -19.20
C ILE A 326 -7.02 -10.16 -18.81
N ASP A 327 -6.68 -8.95 -19.23
CA ASP A 327 -5.47 -8.26 -18.81
C ASP A 327 -5.38 -8.38 -17.27
N ASN A 328 -4.24 -8.89 -16.78
CA ASN A 328 -4.04 -9.09 -15.34
C ASN A 328 -4.06 -7.76 -14.57
N ASP A 329 -4.07 -6.62 -15.28
CA ASP A 329 -4.19 -5.27 -14.74
C ASP A 329 -5.59 -4.64 -14.88
N ALA A 330 -6.60 -5.39 -15.36
CA ALA A 330 -7.95 -4.85 -15.53
C ALA A 330 -8.82 -4.98 -14.27
N VAL A 331 -9.61 -3.94 -13.97
CA VAL A 331 -10.68 -4.01 -12.96
C VAL A 331 -11.77 -4.95 -13.45
N LYS A 332 -12.15 -5.93 -12.62
CA LYS A 332 -13.27 -6.84 -12.88
C LYS A 332 -14.47 -6.38 -12.06
N VAL A 333 -15.63 -6.27 -12.70
CA VAL A 333 -16.88 -5.90 -12.04
C VAL A 333 -17.92 -6.97 -12.33
N TRP A 334 -18.46 -7.55 -11.28
CA TRP A 334 -19.59 -8.47 -11.34
C TRP A 334 -20.80 -7.81 -10.71
N LEU A 335 -21.87 -7.71 -11.49
CA LEU A 335 -23.10 -7.03 -11.10
C LEU A 335 -24.26 -7.99 -11.34
N HIS A 336 -25.00 -8.31 -10.29
CA HIS A 336 -26.24 -9.07 -10.41
C HIS A 336 -27.42 -8.16 -10.76
N GLU A 337 -28.38 -8.67 -11.52
CA GLU A 337 -29.57 -7.92 -11.96
C GLU A 337 -30.34 -7.29 -10.78
N SER A 338 -30.33 -7.95 -9.63
CA SER A 338 -30.98 -7.43 -8.43
C SER A 338 -30.45 -6.09 -7.95
N VAL A 339 -29.18 -5.75 -8.23
CA VAL A 339 -28.62 -4.42 -7.92
C VAL A 339 -29.31 -3.36 -8.78
N VAL A 340 -29.42 -3.61 -10.08
CA VAL A 340 -30.10 -2.70 -11.02
C VAL A 340 -31.56 -2.53 -10.62
N ASN A 341 -32.25 -3.63 -10.32
CA ASN A 341 -33.65 -3.58 -9.86
C ASN A 341 -33.78 -2.82 -8.52
N ALA A 342 -32.83 -2.95 -7.60
CA ALA A 342 -32.81 -2.18 -6.37
C ALA A 342 -32.61 -0.68 -6.63
N TRP A 343 -31.70 -0.30 -7.54
CA TRP A 343 -31.50 1.10 -7.92
C TRP A 343 -32.72 1.70 -8.63
N LEU A 344 -33.32 0.98 -9.59
CA LEU A 344 -34.53 1.43 -10.30
C LEU A 344 -35.72 1.64 -9.36
N ARG A 345 -35.87 0.82 -8.31
CA ARG A 345 -36.90 1.02 -7.27
C ARG A 345 -36.67 2.29 -6.47
N LYS A 346 -35.42 2.61 -6.15
CA LYS A 346 -35.05 3.83 -5.41
C LYS A 346 -35.20 5.10 -6.25
N LEU A 347 -35.03 5.00 -7.56
CA LEU A 347 -35.29 6.10 -8.50
C LEU A 347 -36.79 6.30 -8.81
N ASP A 348 -37.68 5.51 -8.19
CA ASP A 348 -39.13 5.56 -8.37
C ASP A 348 -39.55 5.51 -9.86
N LEU A 349 -38.82 4.72 -10.65
CA LEU A 349 -39.07 4.50 -12.08
C LEU A 349 -40.02 3.33 -12.34
N GLY A 350 -40.25 2.49 -11.33
CA GLY A 350 -41.04 1.26 -11.44
C GLY A 350 -42.50 1.55 -11.85
N GLY A 351 -42.90 1.02 -13.02
CA GLY A 351 -44.29 1.11 -13.50
C GLY A 351 -44.72 2.48 -14.04
N LYS A 352 -43.80 3.44 -14.17
CA LYS A 352 -44.09 4.76 -14.74
C LYS A 352 -43.75 4.82 -16.22
N THR A 353 -44.68 5.35 -17.02
CA THR A 353 -44.40 5.77 -18.40
C THR A 353 -43.92 7.20 -18.37
N MET A 354 -42.72 7.46 -18.89
CA MET A 354 -42.10 8.79 -18.90
C MET A 354 -41.47 9.05 -20.25
N THR A 355 -41.39 10.33 -20.62
CA THR A 355 -40.71 10.80 -21.83
C THR A 355 -39.19 10.78 -21.64
N GLU A 356 -38.42 10.79 -22.73
CA GLU A 356 -36.95 10.82 -22.66
C GLU A 356 -36.41 12.00 -21.84
N ALA A 357 -37.06 13.16 -21.94
CA ALA A 357 -36.70 14.35 -21.19
C ALA A 357 -36.92 14.18 -19.67
N GLU A 358 -38.03 13.54 -19.28
CA GLU A 358 -38.34 13.24 -17.88
C GLU A 358 -37.39 12.18 -17.32
N LEU A 359 -37.06 11.15 -18.09
CA LEU A 359 -36.10 10.12 -17.69
C LEU A 359 -34.71 10.73 -17.49
N ARG A 360 -34.27 11.60 -18.39
CA ARG A 360 -32.96 12.27 -18.29
C ARG A 360 -32.87 13.15 -17.06
N GLY A 361 -33.93 13.91 -16.75
CA GLY A 361 -33.99 14.77 -15.56
C GLY A 361 -34.01 14.01 -14.21
N VAL A 362 -34.27 12.70 -14.21
CA VAL A 362 -34.19 11.85 -13.01
C VAL A 362 -32.82 11.16 -12.88
N LEU A 363 -32.07 11.02 -13.97
CA LEU A 363 -30.77 10.33 -14.01
C LEU A 363 -29.55 11.28 -13.94
N GLU A 364 -29.72 12.54 -14.33
CA GLU A 364 -28.74 13.63 -14.20
C GLU A 364 -28.93 14.38 -12.88
#